data_AF-F0IGS7-F1
#
_entry.id   AF-F0IGS7-F1
#
_cell.length_a   1.000
_cell.length_b   1.000
_cell.length_c   1.000
_cell.angle_alpha   90.00
_cell.angle_beta   90.00
_cell.angle_gamma   90.00
#
_symmetry.space_group_name_H-M   'P 1'
#
loop_
_entity.id
_entity.type
_entity.pdbx_description
1 polymer ?
#
loop_
_entity_poly.entity_id
_entity_poly.type
_entity_poly.pdbx_seq_one_letter_code
_entity_poly.pdbx_strand_id
1 'polypeptide(L)'
;MKKVIVFLFFLTFFSVSCGQDIVGNRIIISKERKVPTYSQIKITGSGDVILTDGQVGHLIVETSENIEPYVLTEVERGTLVVRLKLGHTYRSIKN
;
A
#
# COMPACT_ATOMS: atom_id res chain seq x y z
N MET A 1 -36.48 -34.19 10.91
CA MET A 1 -35.90 -34.15 9.55
C MET A 1 -35.76 -32.71 9.01
N LYS A 2 -36.79 -31.85 9.05
CA LYS A 2 -36.72 -30.45 8.56
C LYS A 2 -35.68 -29.56 9.27
N LYS A 3 -35.49 -29.73 10.59
CA LYS A 3 -34.51 -28.93 11.39
C LYS A 3 -33.04 -29.26 11.10
N VAL A 4 -32.75 -30.47 10.62
CA VAL A 4 -31.37 -30.90 10.27
C VAL A 4 -30.95 -30.28 8.92
N ILE A 5 -31.90 -30.14 7.99
CA ILE A 5 -31.68 -29.49 6.70
C ILE A 5 -31.37 -27.99 6.86
N VAL A 6 -31.99 -27.31 7.83
CA VAL A 6 -31.71 -25.89 8.12
C VAL A 6 -30.32 -25.69 8.72
N PHE A 7 -29.82 -26.65 9.51
CA PHE A 7 -28.47 -26.57 10.10
C PHE A 7 -27.36 -26.79 9.06
N LEU A 8 -27.63 -27.59 8.02
CA LEU A 8 -26.66 -27.87 6.95
C LEU A 8 -26.42 -26.68 6.01
N PHE A 9 -27.36 -25.73 5.94
CA PHE A 9 -27.26 -24.54 5.10
C PHE A 9 -26.42 -23.41 5.74
N PHE A 10 -26.10 -23.51 7.04
CA PHE A 10 -25.33 -22.47 7.75
C PHE A 10 -23.80 -22.64 7.60
N LEU A 11 -23.33 -23.74 7.00
CA LEU A 11 -21.91 -24.11 6.98
C LEU A 11 -21.13 -23.67 5.73
N THR A 12 -21.76 -22.98 4.76
CA THR A 12 -21.14 -22.68 3.45
C THR A 12 -20.68 -21.23 3.27
N PHE A 13 -20.35 -20.51 4.35
CA PHE A 13 -19.87 -19.11 4.28
C PHE A 13 -18.42 -18.92 4.77
N PHE A 14 -17.55 -19.92 4.57
CA PHE A 14 -16.12 -19.66 4.61
C PHE A 14 -15.66 -19.14 3.24
N SER A 15 -15.88 -17.85 3.02
CA SER A 15 -15.27 -17.13 1.90
C SER A 15 -13.76 -17.11 2.11
N VAL A 16 -13.04 -17.93 1.34
CA VAL A 16 -11.58 -17.89 1.26
C VAL A 16 -11.20 -16.57 0.58
N SER A 17 -10.87 -15.56 1.38
CA SER A 17 -10.28 -14.32 0.87
C SER A 17 -8.81 -14.58 0.53
N CYS A 18 -8.55 -14.99 -0.71
CA CYS A 18 -7.20 -15.08 -1.23
C CYS A 18 -6.75 -13.65 -1.60
N GLY A 19 -5.80 -13.10 -0.84
CA GLY A 19 -5.20 -11.81 -1.14
C GLY A 19 -4.47 -11.87 -2.50
N GLN A 20 -4.65 -10.85 -3.33
CA GLN A 20 -3.91 -10.77 -4.59
C GLN A 20 -2.49 -10.27 -4.33
N ASP A 21 -1.51 -11.08 -4.73
CA ASP A 21 -0.09 -10.72 -4.70
C ASP A 21 0.26 -9.80 -5.88
N ILE A 22 0.79 -8.61 -5.59
CA ILE A 22 1.35 -7.70 -6.57
C ILE A 22 2.88 -7.76 -6.44
N VAL A 23 3.52 -8.39 -7.42
CA VAL A 23 4.98 -8.54 -7.49
C VAL A 23 5.54 -7.47 -8.42
N GLY A 24 6.57 -6.74 -7.98
CA GLY A 24 7.22 -5.70 -8.77
C GLY A 24 7.74 -6.22 -10.11
N ASN A 25 7.50 -5.48 -11.20
CA ASN A 25 7.88 -5.89 -12.57
C ASN A 25 9.34 -5.57 -12.95
N ARG A 26 10.19 -5.16 -11.98
CA ARG A 26 11.60 -4.73 -12.18
C ARG A 26 11.79 -3.49 -13.06
N ILE A 27 10.72 -2.88 -13.55
CA ILE A 27 10.77 -1.60 -14.27
C ILE A 27 10.63 -0.51 -13.21
N ILE A 28 11.75 0.07 -12.77
CA ILE A 28 11.74 1.13 -11.76
C ILE A 28 11.41 2.47 -12.41
N ILE A 29 10.45 3.18 -11.82
CA ILE A 29 10.07 4.54 -12.20
C ILE A 29 10.18 5.47 -11.01
N SER A 30 10.42 6.75 -11.28
CA SER A 30 10.43 7.83 -10.30
C SER A 30 9.30 8.80 -10.61
N LYS A 31 8.50 9.16 -9.60
CA LYS A 31 7.39 10.08 -9.76
C LYS A 31 7.45 11.21 -8.74
N GLU A 32 7.43 12.42 -9.26
CA GLU A 32 7.35 13.64 -8.45
C GLU A 32 5.93 13.86 -7.93
N ARG A 33 5.82 14.21 -6.66
CA ARG A 33 4.55 14.53 -5.99
C ARG A 33 4.72 15.79 -5.16
N LYS A 34 3.71 16.66 -5.22
CA LYS A 34 3.60 17.83 -4.34
C LYS A 34 2.53 17.56 -3.30
N VAL A 35 2.89 17.65 -2.04
CA VAL A 35 2.00 17.48 -0.89
C VAL A 35 2.05 18.74 0.00
N PRO A 36 1.06 18.95 0.88
CA PRO A 36 1.13 20.01 1.88
C PRO A 36 2.36 19.89 2.78
N THR A 37 2.70 20.98 3.47
CA THR A 37 3.78 20.97 4.47
C THR A 37 3.48 20.01 5.62
N TYR A 38 4.51 19.32 6.10
CA TYR A 38 4.46 18.40 7.24
C TYR A 38 5.73 18.53 8.09
N SER A 39 5.68 18.07 9.33
CA SER A 39 6.82 18.06 10.27
C SER A 39 7.22 16.66 10.72
N GLN A 40 6.44 15.65 10.35
CA GLN A 40 6.65 14.25 10.71
C GLN A 40 6.44 13.37 9.49
N ILE A 41 7.11 12.22 9.47
CA ILE A 41 6.97 11.21 8.41
C ILE A 41 6.63 9.88 9.06
N LYS A 42 5.60 9.22 8.54
CA LYS A 42 5.19 7.88 8.93
C LYS A 42 5.16 6.99 7.70
N ILE A 43 5.98 5.95 7.70
CA ILE A 43 5.98 4.93 6.66
C ILE A 43 5.28 3.68 7.19
N THR A 44 4.35 3.15 6.41
CA THR A 44 3.67 1.89 6.70
C THR A 44 3.93 0.90 5.57
N GLY A 45 4.75 -0.11 5.86
CA GLY A 45 5.21 -1.10 4.89
C GLY A 45 6.74 -1.10 4.75
N SER A 46 7.22 -1.78 3.72
CA SER A 46 8.65 -1.82 3.39
C SER A 46 9.01 -0.68 2.44
N GLY A 47 10.07 0.05 2.77
CA GLY A 47 10.59 1.12 1.94
C GLY A 47 11.69 1.88 2.68
N ASP A 48 12.58 2.49 1.92
CA ASP A 48 13.65 3.33 2.44
C ASP A 48 13.24 4.81 2.34
N VAL A 49 13.63 5.60 3.34
CA VAL A 49 13.41 7.05 3.34
C VAL A 49 14.75 7.74 3.27
N ILE A 50 14.91 8.56 2.23
CA ILE A 50 16.06 9.42 2.07
C ILE A 50 15.58 10.85 2.28
N LEU A 51 16.12 11.52 3.31
CA LEU A 51 15.87 12.92 3.56
C LEU A 51 16.98 13.73 2.87
N THR A 52 16.58 14.69 2.05
CA THR A 52 17.48 15.60 1.36
C THR A 52 17.13 17.04 1.73
N ASP A 53 18.14 17.90 1.80
CA ASP A 53 17.90 19.34 1.97
C ASP A 53 17.08 19.88 0.78
N GLY A 54 16.08 20.71 1.06
CA GLY A 54 15.18 21.23 0.02
C GLY A 54 13.85 21.76 0.53
N GLN A 55 12.91 21.95 -0.39
CA GLN A 55 11.56 22.44 -0.06
C GLN A 55 10.69 21.32 0.49
N VAL A 56 10.21 21.46 1.73
CA VAL A 56 9.24 20.55 2.33
C VAL A 56 7.97 20.51 1.48
N GLY A 57 7.45 19.30 1.24
CA GLY A 57 6.27 19.08 0.42
C GLY A 57 6.58 18.61 -1.00
N HIS A 58 7.84 18.64 -1.43
CA HIS A 58 8.28 17.98 -2.66
C HIS A 58 8.76 16.56 -2.36
N LEU A 59 8.22 15.56 -3.05
CA LEU A 59 8.53 14.14 -2.85
C LEU A 59 8.87 13.49 -4.19
N ILE A 60 9.83 12.57 -4.16
CA ILE A 60 10.10 11.65 -5.26
C ILE A 60 9.80 10.24 -4.75
N VAL A 61 8.87 9.55 -5.40
CA VAL A 61 8.55 8.16 -5.11
C VAL A 61 9.20 7.29 -6.18
N GLU A 62 10.12 6.43 -5.76
CA GLU A 62 10.78 5.45 -6.63
C GLU A 62 10.30 4.03 -6.28
N THR A 63 9.77 3.31 -7.27
CA THR A 63 9.29 1.94 -7.10
C THR A 63 9.08 1.26 -8.46
N SER A 64 8.69 -0.02 -8.47
CA SER A 64 8.26 -0.71 -9.70
C SER A 64 7.02 -0.03 -10.29
N GLU A 65 7.00 0.10 -11.62
CA GLU A 65 5.93 0.75 -12.40
C GLU A 65 4.54 0.22 -12.02
N ASN A 66 4.39 -1.09 -11.86
CA ASN A 66 3.11 -1.71 -11.51
C ASN A 66 2.71 -1.52 -10.04
N ILE A 67 3.63 -1.12 -9.15
CA ILE A 67 3.36 -0.85 -7.73
C ILE A 67 3.07 0.65 -7.50
N GLU A 68 3.64 1.55 -8.31
CA GLU A 68 3.49 3.00 -8.15
C GLU A 68 2.03 3.47 -7.95
N PRO A 69 1.03 2.96 -8.70
CA PRO A 69 -0.38 3.37 -8.53
C PRO A 69 -0.97 3.04 -7.15
N TYR A 70 -0.33 2.13 -6.41
CA TYR A 70 -0.76 1.69 -5.09
C TYR A 70 -0.03 2.41 -3.96
N VAL A 71 0.98 3.23 -4.25
CA VAL A 71 1.67 4.04 -3.24
C VAL A 71 0.83 5.28 -2.94
N LEU A 72 0.31 5.36 -1.71
CA LEU A 72 -0.47 6.48 -1.20
C LEU A 72 0.44 7.41 -0.39
N THR A 73 0.31 8.71 -0.64
CA THR A 73 1.05 9.79 0.03
C THR A 73 0.07 10.87 0.44
N GLU A 74 -0.22 10.97 1.73
CA GLU A 74 -1.21 11.90 2.28
C GLU A 74 -0.66 12.59 3.52
N VAL A 75 -1.01 13.85 3.74
CA VAL A 75 -0.64 14.58 4.96
C VAL A 75 -1.83 14.58 5.91
N GLU A 76 -1.69 13.88 7.03
CA GLU A 76 -2.70 13.77 8.08
C GLU A 76 -2.16 14.41 9.36
N ARG A 77 -2.83 15.47 9.85
CA ARG A 77 -2.46 16.18 11.10
C ARG A 77 -0.98 16.57 11.17
N GLY A 78 -0.43 17.08 10.06
CA GLY A 78 0.97 17.51 9.97
C GLY A 78 2.00 16.37 9.82
N THR A 79 1.54 15.13 9.64
CA THR A 79 2.38 13.96 9.36
C THR A 79 2.17 13.50 7.93
N LEU A 80 3.25 13.41 7.14
CA LEU A 80 3.23 12.71 5.86
C LEU A 80 3.12 11.21 6.12
N VAL A 81 2.01 10.61 5.73
CA VAL A 81 1.77 9.18 5.77
C VAL A 81 2.03 8.61 4.37
N VAL A 82 3.04 7.75 4.28
CA VAL A 82 3.35 6.97 3.07
C VAL A 82 3.00 5.52 3.34
N ARG A 83 2.09 4.97 2.54
CA ARG A 83 1.59 3.60 2.72
C ARG A 83 1.21 2.98 1.38
N LEU A 84 1.19 1.65 1.34
CA LEU A 84 0.60 0.94 0.22
C LEU A 84 -0.91 0.79 0.43
N LYS A 85 -1.67 0.76 -0.66
CA LYS A 85 -3.11 0.51 -0.62
C LYS A 85 -3.41 -0.83 0.04
N LEU A 86 -4.42 -0.89 0.89
CA LEU A 86 -4.83 -2.13 1.55
C LEU A 86 -5.50 -3.10 0.56
N GLY A 87 -5.53 -4.39 0.91
CA GLY A 87 -6.19 -5.44 0.13
C GLY A 87 -5.26 -6.24 -0.80
N HIS A 88 -3.98 -5.90 -0.83
CA HIS A 88 -2.95 -6.59 -1.61
C HIS A 88 -1.72 -6.89 -0.77
N THR A 89 -1.02 -7.97 -1.10
CA THR A 89 0.32 -8.23 -0.61
C THR A 89 1.31 -7.72 -1.66
N TYR A 90 2.27 -6.91 -1.25
CA TYR A 90 3.26 -6.35 -2.16
C TYR A 90 4.60 -7.03 -1.96
N ARG A 91 5.20 -7.48 -3.06
CA ARG A 91 6.54 -8.07 -3.04
C ARG A 91 7.46 -7.24 -3.92
N SER A 92 8.41 -6.57 -3.28
CA SER A 92 9.50 -5.93 -4.00
C SER A 92 10.46 -6.99 -4.53
N ILE A 93 10.91 -6.84 -5.77
CA ILE A 93 12.04 -7.58 -6.29
C ILE A 93 13.25 -6.66 -6.15
N LYS A 94 14.17 -7.00 -5.24
CA LYS A 94 15.45 -6.30 -5.16
C LYS A 94 16.22 -6.51 -6.45
N ASN A 95 16.82 -5.44 -6.95
CA ASN A 95 17.82 -5.50 -8.00
C ASN A 95 19.17 -5.96 -7.43
#